data_AF-A0A142J4F4-F1
#
_entry.id   AF-A0A142J4F4-F1
#
_cell.length_a   1.000
_cell.length_b   1.000
_cell.length_c   1.000
_cell.angle_alpha   90.00
_cell.angle_beta   90.00
_cell.angle_gamma   90.00
#
_symmetry.space_group_name_H-M   'P 1'
#
loop_
_entity.id
_entity.type
_entity.pdbx_description
1 polymer ?
#
loop_
_entity_poly.entity_id
_entity_poly.type
_entity_poly.pdbx_seq_one_letter_code
_entity_poly.pdbx_strand_id
1 'polypeptide(L)'
;RVMSIYPPPSPTMIYPFIIISLWGMIMTSLIGLRQPDLKALIAYSSVGHMGLVITSTMVQTQWGLAGTMLLMIAHGLTSSALFCLANINYERTYSRTLLLLQGAQIIFPLMTTWWIISSLTNMALPPTINFMGELIIFTTMLDWCPLTIIMLGIGATITAGYTLYMLMATQHGKLSTNLLLSPMQTREHLLLALHIVPLILIITKPN
;
A
#
# COMPACT_ATOMS: atom_id res chain seq x y z
N ARG A 1 0.85 17.32 -18.45
CA ARG A 1 2.25 17.79 -18.63
C ARG A 1 2.88 17.82 -17.25
N VAL A 2 3.69 16.82 -16.89
CA VAL A 2 4.36 16.82 -15.58
C VAL A 2 5.48 17.85 -15.66
N MET A 3 5.41 18.89 -14.84
CA MET A 3 6.43 19.93 -14.79
C MET A 3 7.63 19.35 -14.04
N SER A 4 8.81 19.36 -14.66
CA SER A 4 10.05 19.03 -13.95
C SER A 4 10.20 20.02 -12.80
N ILE A 5 10.28 19.53 -11.57
CA ILE A 5 10.63 20.34 -10.40
C ILE A 5 11.98 21.01 -10.70
N TYR A 6 12.12 22.28 -10.33
CA TYR A 6 13.38 23.02 -10.48
C TYR A 6 14.54 22.14 -9.98
N PRO A 7 15.57 21.89 -10.80
CA PRO A 7 16.65 21.00 -10.40
C PRO A 7 17.28 21.53 -9.12
N PRO A 8 17.68 20.65 -8.17
CA PRO A 8 18.33 21.10 -6.96
C PRO A 8 19.58 21.90 -7.34
N PRO A 9 19.90 22.99 -6.60
CA PRO A 9 20.98 23.90 -6.96
C PRO A 9 22.38 23.24 -6.91
N SER A 10 22.51 22.06 -6.30
CA SER A 10 23.67 21.20 -6.44
C SER A 10 23.26 19.72 -6.55
N PRO A 11 23.98 18.92 -7.36
CA PRO A 11 23.66 17.50 -7.56
C PRO A 11 23.86 16.65 -6.30
N THR A 12 24.63 17.12 -5.32
CA THR A 12 24.94 16.40 -4.09
C THR A 12 23.83 16.44 -3.06
N MET A 13 22.89 17.39 -3.14
CA MET A 13 21.79 17.49 -2.17
C MET A 13 20.74 16.39 -2.30
N ILE A 14 20.77 15.62 -3.39
CA ILE A 14 19.81 14.54 -3.66
C ILE A 14 20.10 13.30 -2.79
N TYR A 15 21.37 12.99 -2.56
CA TYR A 15 21.82 11.79 -1.85
C TYR A 15 21.20 11.58 -0.45
N PRO A 16 21.19 12.57 0.46
CA PRO A 16 20.64 12.35 1.80
C PRO A 16 19.16 11.97 1.76
N PHE A 17 18.36 12.59 0.88
CA PHE A 17 16.94 12.28 0.76
C PHE A 17 16.70 10.88 0.17
N ILE A 18 17.47 10.47 -0.83
CA ILE A 18 17.38 9.11 -1.40
C ILE A 18 17.77 8.06 -0.35
N ILE A 19 18.84 8.29 0.42
CA ILE A 19 19.29 7.35 1.45
C ILE A 19 18.24 7.21 2.56
N ILE A 20 17.71 8.33 3.06
CA ILE A 20 16.69 8.33 4.12
C ILE A 20 15.41 7.66 3.64
N SER A 21 15.00 7.87 2.39
CA SER A 21 13.78 7.27 1.84
C SER A 21 13.92 5.77 1.57
N LEU A 22 15.03 5.31 0.98
CA LEU A 22 15.28 3.87 0.80
C LEU A 22 15.40 3.13 2.13
N TRP A 23 16.14 3.71 3.09
CA TRP A 23 16.27 3.11 4.41
C TRP A 23 14.96 3.15 5.19
N GLY A 24 14.26 4.29 5.14
CA GLY A 24 12.95 4.49 5.76
C GLY A 24 11.89 3.53 5.23
N MET A 25 11.88 3.24 3.94
CA MET A 25 11.01 2.24 3.33
C MET A 25 11.19 0.85 3.97
N ILE A 26 12.43 0.40 4.15
CA ILE A 26 12.71 -0.90 4.79
C ILE A 26 12.28 -0.87 6.26
N MET A 27 12.67 0.18 7.01
CA MET A 27 12.39 0.27 8.44
C MET A 27 10.89 0.34 8.74
N THR A 28 10.13 1.12 7.96
CA THR A 28 8.67 1.21 8.10
C THR A 28 7.98 -0.11 7.75
N SER A 29 8.46 -0.82 6.74
CA SER A 29 7.97 -2.15 6.38
C SER A 29 8.23 -3.18 7.49
N LEU A 30 9.40 -3.13 8.14
CA LEU A 30 9.72 -3.98 9.30
C LEU A 30 8.86 -3.66 10.52
N ILE A 31 8.57 -2.37 10.78
CA ILE A 31 7.63 -1.96 11.83
C ILE A 31 6.23 -2.53 11.52
N GLY A 32 5.80 -2.49 10.27
CA GLY A 32 4.52 -3.05 9.81
C GLY A 32 4.32 -4.52 10.18
N LEU A 33 5.36 -5.36 10.11
CA LEU A 33 5.29 -6.78 10.49
C LEU A 33 4.97 -7.02 11.97
N ARG A 34 5.29 -6.06 12.85
CA ARG A 34 5.11 -6.18 14.30
C ARG A 34 3.98 -5.31 14.83
N GLN A 35 3.26 -4.62 13.96
CA GLN A 35 2.29 -3.62 14.36
C GLN A 35 0.97 -4.30 14.79
N PRO A 36 0.53 -4.15 16.06
CA PRO A 36 -0.71 -4.77 16.54
C PRO A 36 -1.97 -3.94 16.21
N ASP A 37 -1.80 -2.66 15.88
CA ASP A 37 -2.88 -1.74 15.52
C ASP A 37 -3.05 -1.70 14.00
N LEU A 38 -4.25 -2.02 13.51
CA LEU A 38 -4.56 -2.13 12.09
C LEU A 38 -4.43 -0.79 11.35
N LYS A 39 -4.92 0.32 11.92
CA LYS A 39 -4.83 1.64 11.26
C LYS A 39 -3.39 2.14 11.22
N ALA A 40 -2.62 1.88 12.27
CA ALA A 40 -1.19 2.19 12.29
C ALA A 40 -0.39 1.33 11.30
N LEU A 41 -0.73 0.05 11.13
CA LEU A 41 -0.10 -0.82 10.14
C LEU A 41 -0.28 -0.26 8.73
N ILE A 42 -1.51 0.17 8.39
CA ILE A 42 -1.83 0.81 7.09
C ILE A 42 -1.12 2.17 6.94
N ALA A 43 -0.94 2.92 8.03
CA ALA A 43 -0.17 4.17 7.99
C ALA A 43 1.31 3.91 7.68
N TYR A 44 1.94 2.92 8.33
CA TYR A 44 3.33 2.56 8.06
C TYR A 44 3.55 2.00 6.66
N SER A 45 2.61 1.20 6.13
CA SER A 45 2.67 0.76 4.73
C SER A 45 2.66 1.95 3.77
N SER A 46 1.87 2.99 4.08
CA SER A 46 1.78 4.21 3.28
C SER A 46 3.10 4.99 3.26
N VAL A 47 3.80 5.07 4.39
CA VAL A 47 5.16 5.67 4.45
C VAL A 47 6.15 4.90 3.58
N GLY A 48 6.04 3.56 3.54
CA GLY A 48 6.88 2.71 2.68
C GLY A 48 6.74 3.03 1.19
N HIS A 49 5.50 3.02 0.66
CA HIS A 49 5.26 3.35 -0.75
C HIS A 49 5.62 4.80 -1.08
N MET A 50 5.39 5.75 -0.17
CA MET A 50 5.81 7.14 -0.37
C MET A 50 7.33 7.32 -0.33
N GLY A 51 8.06 6.43 0.35
CA GLY A 51 9.51 6.34 0.24
C GLY A 51 9.98 6.13 -1.20
N LEU A 52 9.33 5.23 -1.95
CA LEU A 52 9.59 5.01 -3.38
C LEU A 52 9.27 6.24 -4.24
N VAL A 53 8.20 6.96 -3.90
CA VAL A 53 7.86 8.21 -4.58
C VAL A 53 8.95 9.26 -4.37
N ILE A 54 9.47 9.40 -3.15
CA ILE A 54 10.55 10.34 -2.84
C ILE A 54 11.84 9.98 -3.60
N THR A 55 12.24 8.71 -3.62
CA THR A 55 13.48 8.31 -4.33
C THR A 55 13.41 8.63 -5.82
N SER A 56 12.30 8.29 -6.47
CA SER A 56 12.15 8.48 -7.92
C SER A 56 11.93 9.94 -8.31
N THR A 57 11.21 10.73 -7.50
CA THR A 57 11.08 12.19 -7.72
C THR A 57 12.41 12.92 -7.60
N MET A 58 13.31 12.45 -6.74
CA MET A 58 14.65 13.01 -6.55
C MET A 58 15.59 12.73 -7.73
N VAL A 59 15.40 11.62 -8.45
CA VAL A 59 16.17 11.28 -9.66
C VAL A 59 15.70 12.06 -10.91
N GLN A 60 14.45 12.56 -10.91
CA GLN A 60 13.90 13.47 -11.93
C GLN A 60 13.94 12.96 -13.39
N THR A 61 13.98 11.65 -13.64
CA THR A 61 13.85 11.11 -15.00
C THR A 61 12.39 11.15 -15.47
N GLN A 62 12.16 11.23 -16.78
CA GLN A 62 10.80 11.26 -17.34
C GLN A 62 10.01 9.99 -16.98
N TRP A 63 10.66 8.82 -17.03
CA TRP A 63 10.09 7.56 -16.57
C TRP A 63 9.81 7.58 -15.07
N GLY A 64 10.74 8.12 -14.26
CA GLY A 64 10.56 8.21 -12.80
C GLY A 64 9.36 9.07 -12.43
N LEU A 65 9.23 10.24 -13.04
CA LEU A 65 8.07 11.13 -12.83
C LEU A 65 6.73 10.52 -13.30
N ALA A 66 6.74 9.70 -14.34
CA ALA A 66 5.54 8.96 -14.76
C ALA A 66 5.18 7.86 -13.74
N GLY A 67 6.17 7.09 -13.28
CA GLY A 67 6.01 6.06 -12.27
C GLY A 67 5.55 6.61 -10.92
N THR A 68 6.08 7.77 -10.49
CA THR A 68 5.69 8.42 -9.24
C THR A 68 4.24 8.89 -9.27
N MET A 69 3.80 9.53 -10.37
CA MET A 69 2.41 9.94 -10.53
C MET A 69 1.47 8.74 -10.50
N LEU A 70 1.83 7.67 -11.21
CA LEU A 70 1.04 6.46 -11.28
C LEU A 70 0.95 5.76 -9.92
N LEU A 71 2.07 5.65 -9.19
CA LEU A 71 2.10 5.10 -7.84
C LEU A 71 1.33 5.98 -6.84
N MET A 72 1.43 7.31 -6.90
CA MET A 72 0.69 8.21 -6.00
C MET A 72 -0.82 8.07 -6.16
N ILE A 73 -1.32 8.02 -7.41
CA ILE A 73 -2.75 7.84 -7.69
C ILE A 73 -3.22 6.48 -7.18
N ALA A 74 -2.48 5.43 -7.54
CA ALA A 74 -2.84 4.07 -7.20
C ALA A 74 -2.81 3.86 -5.68
N HIS A 75 -1.71 4.24 -5.04
CA HIS A 75 -1.57 4.19 -3.59
C HIS A 75 -2.63 5.03 -2.86
N GLY A 76 -2.99 6.20 -3.38
CA GLY A 76 -4.05 7.03 -2.81
C GLY A 76 -5.39 6.31 -2.74
N LEU A 77 -5.74 5.53 -3.77
CA LEU A 77 -6.95 4.71 -3.80
C LEU A 77 -6.84 3.42 -2.96
N THR A 78 -5.68 2.76 -2.95
CA THR A 78 -5.48 1.51 -2.18
C THR A 78 -5.44 1.76 -0.68
N SER A 79 -4.70 2.78 -0.24
CA SER A 79 -4.56 3.13 1.18
C SER A 79 -5.89 3.62 1.77
N SER A 80 -6.62 4.47 1.04
CA SER A 80 -7.96 4.91 1.46
C SER A 80 -8.95 3.74 1.56
N ALA A 81 -8.97 2.82 0.59
CA ALA A 81 -9.77 1.60 0.69
C ALA A 81 -9.43 0.77 1.94
N LEU A 82 -8.14 0.57 2.25
CA LEU A 82 -7.68 -0.13 3.45
C LEU A 82 -8.08 0.59 4.74
N PHE A 83 -7.96 1.92 4.80
CA PHE A 83 -8.43 2.70 5.95
C PHE A 83 -9.94 2.57 6.16
N CYS A 84 -10.70 2.51 5.07
CA CYS A 84 -12.14 2.29 5.14
C CYS A 84 -12.47 0.88 5.61
N LEU A 85 -11.77 -0.16 5.13
CA LEU A 85 -11.91 -1.53 5.66
C LEU A 85 -11.59 -1.60 7.16
N ALA A 86 -10.52 -0.94 7.59
CA ALA A 86 -10.17 -0.84 9.01
C ALA A 86 -11.24 -0.10 9.81
N ASN A 87 -11.90 0.91 9.22
CA ASN A 87 -12.98 1.64 9.86
C ASN A 87 -14.26 0.82 9.99
N ILE A 88 -14.65 0.08 8.95
CA ILE A 88 -15.82 -0.81 8.95
C ILE A 88 -15.69 -1.88 10.04
N ASN A 89 -14.48 -2.40 10.23
CA ASN A 89 -14.15 -3.29 11.35
C ASN A 89 -14.25 -2.57 12.71
N TYR A 90 -13.68 -1.37 12.81
CA TYR A 90 -13.71 -0.56 14.03
C TYR A 90 -15.12 -0.18 14.46
N GLU A 91 -16.04 0.13 13.53
CA GLU A 91 -17.44 0.44 13.84
C GLU A 91 -18.18 -0.74 14.50
N ARG A 92 -17.67 -1.96 14.35
CA ARG A 92 -18.27 -3.18 14.94
C ARG A 92 -17.59 -3.61 16.23
N THR A 93 -16.27 -3.49 16.30
CA THR A 93 -15.49 -3.99 17.44
C THR A 93 -15.13 -2.91 18.46
N TYR A 94 -15.23 -1.63 18.08
CA TYR A 94 -14.73 -0.47 18.82
C TYR A 94 -13.24 -0.58 19.23
N SER A 95 -12.48 -1.47 18.58
CA SER A 95 -11.06 -1.67 18.82
C SER A 95 -10.27 -1.63 17.51
N ARG A 96 -9.04 -1.13 17.58
CA ARG A 96 -8.09 -1.12 16.46
C ARG A 96 -7.16 -2.33 16.47
N THR A 97 -7.34 -3.23 17.43
CA THR A 97 -6.47 -4.39 17.64
C THR A 97 -6.70 -5.44 16.56
N LEU A 98 -5.65 -5.71 15.79
CA LEU A 98 -5.72 -6.56 14.60
C LEU A 98 -6.10 -8.02 14.95
N LEU A 99 -5.59 -8.56 16.05
CA LEU A 99 -5.89 -9.93 16.50
C LEU A 99 -7.35 -10.13 16.94
N LEU A 100 -8.09 -9.06 17.26
CA LEU A 100 -9.49 -9.17 17.67
C LEU A 100 -10.40 -9.46 16.47
N LEU A 101 -9.94 -9.18 15.25
CA LEU A 101 -10.70 -9.30 14.02
C LEU A 101 -10.59 -10.68 13.36
N GLN A 102 -9.85 -11.63 13.94
CA GLN A 102 -9.60 -12.96 13.38
C GLN A 102 -10.88 -13.70 12.95
N GLY A 103 -10.78 -14.45 11.86
CA GLY A 103 -11.86 -15.30 11.36
C GLY A 103 -13.05 -14.55 10.75
N ALA A 104 -12.89 -13.26 10.39
CA ALA A 104 -13.96 -12.47 9.79
C ALA A 104 -14.54 -13.09 8.50
N GLN A 105 -13.78 -13.94 7.80
CA GLN A 105 -14.24 -14.63 6.60
C GLN A 105 -15.42 -15.55 6.80
N ILE A 106 -15.55 -16.14 7.99
CA ILE A 106 -16.63 -17.07 8.30
C ILE A 106 -17.98 -16.32 8.35
N ILE A 107 -17.97 -15.05 8.77
CA ILE A 107 -19.19 -14.26 8.95
C ILE A 107 -19.47 -13.36 7.74
N PHE A 108 -18.43 -12.74 7.17
CA PHE A 108 -18.57 -11.70 6.15
C PHE A 108 -17.82 -12.04 4.86
N PRO A 109 -18.22 -13.09 4.12
CA PRO A 109 -17.49 -13.54 2.93
C PRO A 109 -17.39 -12.45 1.86
N LEU A 110 -18.44 -11.64 1.64
CA LEU A 110 -18.37 -10.53 0.68
C LEU A 110 -17.43 -9.41 1.14
N MET A 111 -17.30 -9.18 2.45
CA MET A 111 -16.31 -8.22 2.96
C MET A 111 -14.89 -8.73 2.72
N THR A 112 -14.68 -10.05 2.75
CA THR A 112 -13.36 -10.64 2.54
C THR A 112 -12.86 -10.51 1.12
N THR A 113 -13.75 -10.50 0.13
CA THR A 113 -13.33 -10.25 -1.25
C THR A 113 -12.74 -8.85 -1.39
N TRP A 114 -13.31 -7.85 -0.72
CA TRP A 114 -12.75 -6.50 -0.66
C TRP A 114 -11.40 -6.44 0.08
N TRP A 115 -11.24 -7.19 1.18
CA TRP A 115 -9.96 -7.36 1.86
C TRP A 115 -8.89 -7.99 0.96
N ILE A 116 -9.25 -9.06 0.24
CA ILE A 116 -8.34 -9.73 -0.69
C ILE A 116 -7.93 -8.75 -1.80
N ILE A 117 -8.88 -8.13 -2.49
CA ILE A 117 -8.58 -7.20 -3.60
C ILE A 117 -7.70 -6.05 -3.13
N SER A 118 -8.06 -5.38 -2.03
CA SER A 118 -7.27 -4.26 -1.50
C SER A 118 -5.86 -4.70 -1.06
N SER A 119 -5.72 -5.86 -0.42
CA SER A 119 -4.41 -6.41 -0.04
C SER A 119 -3.54 -6.75 -1.27
N LEU A 120 -4.12 -7.33 -2.32
CA LEU A 120 -3.43 -7.63 -3.58
C LEU A 120 -2.95 -6.36 -4.29
N THR A 121 -3.77 -5.30 -4.26
CA THR A 121 -3.34 -3.99 -4.78
C THR A 121 -2.24 -3.36 -3.92
N ASN A 122 -2.29 -3.51 -2.59
CA ASN A 122 -1.29 -2.93 -1.70
C ASN A 122 0.07 -3.64 -1.78
N MET A 123 0.10 -4.95 -2.03
CA MET A 123 1.35 -5.68 -2.27
C MET A 123 1.86 -5.57 -3.72
N ALA A 124 1.26 -4.71 -4.53
CA ALA A 124 1.63 -4.49 -5.93
C ALA A 124 1.66 -5.80 -6.75
N LEU A 125 0.60 -6.60 -6.69
CA LEU A 125 0.49 -7.82 -7.51
C LEU A 125 0.22 -7.47 -8.99
N PRO A 126 0.87 -8.10 -9.99
CA PRO A 126 0.46 -7.92 -11.40
C PRO A 126 -0.97 -8.44 -11.62
N PRO A 127 -1.87 -7.73 -12.36
CA PRO A 127 -1.65 -6.57 -13.23
C PRO A 127 -2.05 -5.21 -12.61
N THR A 128 -1.86 -4.99 -11.31
CA THR A 128 -2.32 -3.74 -10.63
C THR A 128 -1.52 -2.50 -11.01
N ILE A 129 -2.10 -1.31 -10.82
CA ILE A 129 -1.43 -0.03 -11.11
C ILE A 129 -0.30 0.23 -10.11
N ASN A 130 -0.45 -0.20 -8.85
CA ASN A 130 0.64 -0.16 -7.87
C ASN A 130 1.87 -0.90 -8.43
N PHE A 131 1.69 -2.10 -8.99
CA PHE A 131 2.77 -2.85 -9.65
C PHE A 131 3.40 -2.07 -10.80
N MET A 132 2.59 -1.50 -11.69
CA MET A 132 3.12 -0.73 -12.83
C MET A 132 3.92 0.48 -12.36
N GLY A 133 3.47 1.18 -11.31
CA GLY A 133 4.15 2.35 -10.76
C GLY A 133 5.47 1.98 -10.10
N GLU A 134 5.45 0.94 -9.27
CA GLU A 134 6.66 0.42 -8.60
C GLU A 134 7.67 -0.12 -9.61
N LEU A 135 7.23 -0.83 -10.64
CA LEU A 135 8.12 -1.37 -11.67
C LEU A 135 8.82 -0.25 -12.45
N ILE A 136 8.10 0.80 -12.85
CA ILE A 136 8.71 1.96 -13.52
C ILE A 136 9.70 2.67 -12.59
N ILE A 137 9.37 2.80 -11.30
CA ILE A 137 10.29 3.36 -10.31
C ILE A 137 11.54 2.48 -10.19
N PHE A 138 11.39 1.16 -10.15
CA PHE A 138 12.51 0.21 -10.04
C PHE A 138 13.44 0.31 -11.24
N THR A 139 12.91 0.39 -12.47
CA THR A 139 13.75 0.58 -13.66
C THR A 139 14.51 1.91 -13.59
N THR A 140 13.88 2.99 -13.12
CA THR A 140 14.55 4.30 -13.03
C THR A 140 15.66 4.32 -11.98
N MET A 141 15.48 3.61 -10.88
CA MET A 141 16.48 3.50 -9.82
C MET A 141 17.62 2.55 -10.20
N LEU A 142 17.33 1.49 -10.95
CA LEU A 142 18.32 0.60 -11.56
C LEU A 142 19.25 1.36 -12.51
N ASP A 143 18.67 2.20 -13.38
CA ASP A 143 19.43 3.03 -14.31
C ASP A 143 20.29 4.08 -13.58
N TRP A 144 19.80 4.60 -12.45
CA TRP A 144 20.54 5.58 -11.64
C TRP A 144 21.68 4.96 -10.83
N CYS A 145 21.42 3.87 -10.12
CA CYS A 145 22.44 3.11 -9.39
C CYS A 145 21.99 1.65 -9.23
N PRO A 146 22.65 0.69 -9.90
CA PRO A 146 22.23 -0.72 -9.89
C PRO A 146 22.17 -1.34 -8.49
N LEU A 147 22.97 -0.86 -7.53
CA LEU A 147 22.97 -1.36 -6.15
C LEU A 147 21.62 -1.16 -5.44
N THR A 148 20.83 -0.17 -5.87
CA THR A 148 19.52 0.12 -5.27
C THR A 148 18.52 -1.02 -5.41
N ILE A 149 18.70 -1.93 -6.38
CA ILE A 149 17.80 -3.07 -6.59
C ILE A 149 17.73 -4.01 -5.40
N ILE A 150 18.83 -4.14 -4.64
CA ILE A 150 18.86 -4.99 -3.44
C ILE A 150 17.90 -4.42 -2.40
N MET A 151 17.97 -3.10 -2.17
CA MET A 151 17.11 -2.41 -1.20
C MET A 151 15.65 -2.41 -1.64
N LEU A 152 15.40 -2.20 -2.94
CA LEU A 152 14.05 -2.22 -3.53
C LEU A 152 13.43 -3.63 -3.46
N GLY A 153 14.19 -4.68 -3.79
CA GLY A 153 13.74 -6.06 -3.69
C GLY A 153 13.45 -6.50 -2.25
N ILE A 154 14.32 -6.13 -1.30
CA ILE A 154 14.07 -6.36 0.13
C ILE A 154 12.83 -5.60 0.59
N GLY A 155 12.68 -4.32 0.19
CA GLY A 155 11.48 -3.54 0.46
C GLY A 155 10.22 -4.24 -0.03
N ALA A 156 10.16 -4.58 -1.32
CA ALA A 156 9.01 -5.24 -1.95
C ALA A 156 8.65 -6.56 -1.25
N THR A 157 9.64 -7.41 -0.94
CA THR A 157 9.39 -8.68 -0.24
C THR A 157 8.81 -8.48 1.16
N ILE A 158 9.29 -7.50 1.92
CA ILE A 158 8.73 -7.17 3.24
C ILE A 158 7.32 -6.58 3.08
N THR A 159 7.06 -5.77 2.04
CA THR A 159 5.71 -5.26 1.76
C THR A 159 4.70 -6.37 1.50
N ALA A 160 5.07 -7.37 0.69
CA ALA A 160 4.26 -8.57 0.52
C ALA A 160 4.08 -9.34 1.84
N GLY A 161 5.13 -9.42 2.66
CA GLY A 161 5.09 -10.08 3.96
C GLY A 161 4.07 -9.45 4.93
N TYR A 162 4.13 -8.13 5.18
CA TYR A 162 3.22 -7.50 6.14
C TYR A 162 1.78 -7.40 5.61
N THR A 163 1.58 -7.28 4.30
CA THR A 163 0.23 -7.23 3.70
C THR A 163 -0.47 -8.58 3.79
N LEU A 164 0.25 -9.67 3.51
CA LEU A 164 -0.25 -11.03 3.71
C LEU A 164 -0.50 -11.31 5.20
N TYR A 165 0.38 -10.85 6.09
CA TYR A 165 0.16 -10.94 7.54
C TYR A 165 -1.13 -10.22 7.95
N MET A 166 -1.35 -8.98 7.50
CA MET A 166 -2.57 -8.23 7.76
C MET A 166 -3.82 -8.97 7.26
N LEU A 167 -3.79 -9.53 6.05
CA LEU A 167 -4.91 -10.30 5.50
C LEU A 167 -5.18 -11.56 6.33
N MET A 168 -4.16 -12.36 6.61
CA MET A 168 -4.31 -13.62 7.35
C MET A 168 -4.80 -13.38 8.78
N ALA A 169 -4.22 -12.40 9.46
CA ALA A 169 -4.53 -12.15 10.86
C ALA A 169 -5.88 -11.46 11.07
N THR A 170 -6.48 -10.86 10.03
CA THR A 170 -7.87 -10.36 10.07
C THR A 170 -8.87 -11.35 9.51
N GLN A 171 -8.62 -11.98 8.35
CA GLN A 171 -9.65 -12.78 7.68
C GLN A 171 -9.63 -14.25 8.10
N HIS A 172 -8.46 -14.80 8.37
CA HIS A 172 -8.27 -16.22 8.69
C HIS A 172 -8.29 -16.47 10.20
N GLY A 173 -8.42 -17.74 10.57
CA GLY A 173 -8.41 -18.19 11.96
C GLY A 173 -9.81 -18.38 12.56
N LYS A 174 -9.85 -18.56 13.88
CA LYS A 174 -11.09 -18.77 14.62
C LYS A 174 -11.65 -17.43 15.07
N LEU A 175 -12.95 -17.26 14.86
CA LEU A 175 -13.65 -16.10 15.40
C LEU A 175 -13.59 -16.11 16.93
N SER A 176 -13.35 -14.95 17.54
CA SER A 176 -13.50 -14.82 18.98
C SER A 176 -14.98 -15.00 19.37
N THR A 177 -15.24 -15.86 20.34
CA THR A 177 -16.60 -16.31 20.70
C THR A 177 -17.47 -15.23 21.35
N ASN A 178 -16.88 -14.12 21.75
CA ASN A 178 -17.53 -13.09 22.57
C ASN A 178 -17.95 -11.86 21.76
N LEU A 179 -17.74 -11.84 20.44
CA LEU A 179 -18.11 -10.72 19.58
C LEU A 179 -19.47 -10.96 18.91
N LEU A 180 -20.46 -10.13 19.26
CA LEU A 180 -21.71 -9.98 18.51
C LEU A 180 -21.51 -8.91 17.45
N LEU A 181 -21.33 -9.33 16.20
CA LEU A 181 -21.05 -8.43 15.07
C LEU A 181 -22.33 -8.13 14.29
N SER A 182 -22.58 -6.86 14.02
CA SER A 182 -23.70 -6.42 13.17
C SER A 182 -23.46 -6.76 11.69
N PRO A 183 -24.53 -7.06 10.91
CA PRO A 183 -24.40 -7.38 9.50
C PRO A 183 -23.77 -6.24 8.69
N MET A 184 -23.18 -6.58 7.54
CA MET A 184 -22.61 -5.61 6.60
C MET A 184 -23.71 -4.78 5.93
N GLN A 185 -23.47 -3.47 5.79
CA GLN A 185 -24.41 -2.54 5.19
C GLN A 185 -24.08 -2.27 3.72
N THR A 186 -25.10 -1.96 2.92
CA THR A 186 -24.93 -1.61 1.50
C THR A 186 -24.02 -0.38 1.30
N ARG A 187 -24.08 0.59 2.23
CA ARG A 187 -23.20 1.76 2.26
C ARG A 187 -21.72 1.38 2.27
N GLU A 188 -21.36 0.32 3.00
CA GLU A 188 -19.97 -0.12 3.20
C GLU A 188 -19.44 -0.75 1.91
N HIS A 189 -20.25 -1.58 1.24
CA HIS A 189 -19.91 -2.15 -0.06
C HIS A 189 -19.83 -1.10 -1.16
N LEU A 190 -20.76 -0.14 -1.20
CA LEU A 190 -20.72 0.96 -2.16
C LEU A 190 -19.45 1.80 -1.99
N LEU A 191 -19.08 2.11 -0.75
CA LEU A 191 -17.86 2.85 -0.45
C LEU A 191 -16.62 2.14 -0.99
N LEU A 192 -16.49 0.83 -0.76
CA LEU A 192 -15.33 0.06 -1.24
C LEU A 192 -15.32 -0.07 -2.77
N ALA A 193 -16.49 -0.27 -3.38
CA ALA A 193 -16.64 -0.28 -4.82
C ALA A 193 -16.18 1.04 -5.45
N LEU A 194 -16.51 2.19 -4.85
CA LEU A 194 -16.09 3.50 -5.34
C LEU A 194 -14.57 3.72 -5.27
N HIS A 195 -13.83 2.98 -4.45
CA HIS A 195 -12.37 3.01 -4.44
C HIS A 195 -11.76 2.04 -5.46
N ILE A 196 -12.30 0.83 -5.55
CA ILE A 196 -11.71 -0.27 -6.33
C ILE A 196 -12.10 -0.22 -7.81
N VAL A 197 -13.32 0.21 -8.15
CA VAL A 197 -13.74 0.33 -9.55
C VAL A 197 -12.87 1.31 -10.33
N PRO A 198 -12.53 2.52 -9.82
CA PRO A 198 -11.56 3.39 -10.49
C PRO A 198 -10.18 2.77 -10.67
N LEU A 199 -9.68 2.03 -9.67
CA LEU A 199 -8.42 1.28 -9.79
C LEU A 199 -8.50 0.27 -10.94
N ILE A 200 -9.58 -0.50 -11.05
CA ILE A 200 -9.74 -1.48 -12.14
C ILE A 200 -9.84 -0.77 -13.50
N LEU A 201 -10.57 0.35 -13.59
CA LEU A 201 -10.71 1.10 -14.83
C LEU A 201 -9.38 1.66 -15.34
N ILE A 202 -8.53 2.19 -14.46
CA ILE A 202 -7.21 2.70 -14.84
C ILE A 202 -6.30 1.56 -15.35
N ILE A 203 -6.45 0.32 -14.87
CA ILE A 203 -5.71 -0.84 -15.43
C ILE A 203 -6.07 -1.03 -16.91
N THR A 204 -7.34 -0.91 -17.27
CA THR A 204 -7.80 -1.14 -18.66
C THR A 204 -7.30 -0.07 -19.64
N LYS A 205 -7.09 1.16 -19.15
CA LYS A 205 -6.62 2.28 -19.95
C LYS A 205 -5.72 3.19 -19.12
N PRO A 206 -4.42 2.86 -19.00
CA PRO A 206 -3.47 3.64 -18.19
C PRO A 206 -2.98 4.92 -18.88
N ASN A 207 -3.36 5.15 -20.14
CA ASN A 207 -2.92 6.27 -20.98
C ASN A 207 -3.82 7.50 -20.88
#